data_AF-A0A6P8LB20-F1
#
_entry.id   AF-A0A6P8LB20-F1
#
_cell.length_a   1.000
_cell.length_b   1.000
_cell.length_c   1.000
_cell.angle_alpha   90.00
_cell.angle_beta   90.00
_cell.angle_gamma   90.00
#
_symmetry.space_group_name_H-M   'P 1'
#
loop_
_entity.id
_entity.type
_entity.pdbx_description
1 polymer ?
#
loop_
_entity_poly.entity_id
_entity_poly.type
_entity_poly.pdbx_seq_one_letter_code
_entity_poly.pdbx_strand_id
1 'polypeptide(L)'
;MTAKILSNAGKLLEEEYDFILKGGIVLDKLGQAPNPAPWWISEQNWDNITELDKVSGFHEIIDSFEQHYKAWNGWYATTFPEQEDLVGEWNDKLTDFQKICVLRSLRPDRISFCLTQFIITKLGPRYVDPPVLDLKATFDE
;
A
#
# COMPACT_ATOMS: atom_id res chain seq x y z
N MET A 1 13.29 -4.82 9.21
CA MET A 1 13.65 -6.24 9.39
C MET A 1 12.56 -7.16 8.84
N THR A 2 11.29 -6.96 9.18
CA THR A 2 10.19 -7.83 8.75
C THR A 2 9.94 -7.91 7.25
N ALA A 3 10.08 -6.78 6.56
CA ALA A 3 9.93 -6.76 5.11
C ALA A 3 11.03 -7.57 4.38
N LYS A 4 12.27 -7.55 4.89
CA LYS A 4 13.37 -8.41 4.42
C LYS A 4 13.10 -9.89 4.67
N ILE A 5 12.43 -10.24 5.78
CA ILE A 5 12.06 -11.63 6.10
C ILE A 5 11.00 -12.15 5.12
N LEU A 6 9.99 -11.34 4.80
CA LEU A 6 8.93 -11.71 3.86
C LEU A 6 9.41 -11.75 2.41
N SER A 7 10.30 -10.83 2.04
CA SER A 7 10.98 -10.83 0.74
C SER A 7 11.90 -12.05 0.59
N ASN A 8 12.72 -12.39 1.59
CA ASN A 8 13.55 -13.61 1.57
C ASN A 8 12.72 -14.91 1.57
N ALA A 9 11.49 -14.88 2.06
CA ALA A 9 10.59 -16.04 2.02
C ALA A 9 9.96 -16.27 0.63
N GLY A 10 10.27 -15.44 -0.36
CA GLY A 10 9.70 -15.52 -1.72
C GLY A 10 8.21 -15.22 -1.78
N LYS A 11 7.66 -14.57 -0.75
CA LYS A 11 6.22 -14.31 -0.60
C LYS A 11 5.77 -12.92 -1.05
N LEU A 12 6.72 -12.05 -1.41
CA LEU A 12 6.46 -10.70 -1.88
C LEU A 12 7.03 -10.54 -3.28
N LEU A 13 6.25 -9.98 -4.20
CA LEU A 13 6.78 -9.52 -5.48
C LEU A 13 7.73 -8.35 -5.20
N GLU A 14 8.93 -8.39 -5.77
CA GLU A 14 9.94 -7.36 -5.56
C GLU A 14 9.44 -5.98 -6.03
N GLU A 15 8.66 -5.94 -7.12
CA GLU A 15 8.04 -4.73 -7.67
C GLU A 15 7.05 -4.08 -6.70
N GLU A 16 6.16 -4.86 -6.08
CA GLU A 16 5.17 -4.36 -5.11
C GLU A 16 5.85 -3.85 -3.84
N TYR A 17 6.91 -4.55 -3.40
CA TYR A 17 7.69 -4.14 -2.24
C TYR A 17 8.44 -2.83 -2.47
N ASP A 18 9.10 -2.71 -3.63
CA ASP A 18 9.78 -1.49 -4.04
C ASP A 18 8.80 -0.32 -4.18
N PHE A 19 7.59 -0.58 -4.72
CA PHE A 19 6.53 0.41 -4.81
C PHE A 19 6.11 0.94 -3.42
N ILE A 20 5.94 0.05 -2.43
CA ILE A 20 5.59 0.47 -1.07
C ILE A 20 6.66 1.40 -0.46
N LEU A 21 7.95 1.09 -0.69
CA LEU A 21 9.06 1.86 -0.15
C LEU A 21 9.21 3.22 -0.84
N LYS A 22 9.16 3.25 -2.17
CA LYS A 22 9.50 4.42 -2.98
C LYS A 22 8.27 5.28 -3.33
N GLY A 23 7.10 4.68 -3.43
CA GLY A 23 5.91 5.27 -4.07
C GLY A 23 6.02 5.29 -5.59
N GLY A 24 5.08 5.97 -6.23
CA GLY A 24 5.12 6.22 -7.67
C GLY A 24 6.05 7.38 -8.01
N ILE A 25 7.02 7.12 -8.88
CA ILE A 25 7.90 8.14 -9.46
C ILE A 25 7.56 8.24 -10.94
N VAL A 26 6.86 9.30 -11.33
CA VAL A 26 6.50 9.55 -12.72
C VAL A 26 7.70 10.15 -13.46
N LEU A 27 8.25 9.41 -14.42
CA LEU A 27 9.38 9.84 -15.25
C LEU A 27 8.95 10.69 -16.45
N ASP A 28 7.78 10.38 -17.03
CA ASP A 28 7.19 11.12 -18.14
C ASP A 28 5.83 11.69 -17.71
N LYS A 29 5.85 12.95 -17.28
CA LYS A 29 4.64 13.65 -16.84
C LYS A 29 3.75 14.10 -18.00
N LEU A 30 4.27 14.17 -19.23
CA LEU A 30 3.50 14.60 -20.42
C LEU A 30 2.64 13.45 -20.98
N GLY A 31 3.11 12.21 -20.85
CA GLY A 31 2.37 11.01 -21.24
C GLY A 31 1.41 10.45 -20.17
N GLN A 32 1.35 11.07 -18.99
CA GLN A 32 0.49 10.61 -17.90
C GLN A 32 -1.00 10.89 -18.19
N ALA A 33 -1.87 9.94 -17.85
CA ALA A 33 -3.32 10.14 -17.88
C ALA A 33 -3.73 11.36 -17.04
N PRO A 34 -4.74 12.14 -17.45
CA PRO A 34 -5.20 13.29 -16.69
C PRO A 34 -5.87 12.84 -15.39
N ASN A 35 -5.67 13.59 -14.31
CA ASN A 35 -6.34 13.33 -13.04
C ASN A 35 -7.87 13.54 -13.20
N PRO A 36 -8.70 12.51 -13.01
CA PRO A 36 -10.15 12.61 -13.20
C PRO A 36 -10.83 13.45 -12.11
N ALA A 37 -10.18 13.63 -10.95
CA ALA A 37 -10.79 14.28 -9.81
C ALA A 37 -9.81 15.13 -8.97
N PRO A 38 -9.28 16.24 -9.55
CA PRO A 38 -8.25 17.06 -8.93
C PRO A 38 -8.70 17.81 -7.67
N TRP A 39 -10.02 17.86 -7.38
CA TRP A 39 -10.53 18.49 -6.15
C TRP A 39 -10.29 17.65 -4.88
N TRP A 40 -9.94 16.36 -5.02
CA TRP A 40 -9.63 15.49 -3.87
C TRP A 40 -8.40 14.60 -4.09
N ILE A 41 -8.11 14.21 -5.34
CA ILE A 41 -6.88 13.49 -5.67
C ILE A 41 -5.77 14.52 -5.89
N SER A 42 -4.77 14.55 -5.00
CA SER A 42 -3.58 15.37 -5.20
C SER A 42 -2.74 14.86 -6.37
N GLU A 43 -1.92 15.73 -6.97
CA GLU A 43 -0.97 15.32 -8.03
C GLU A 43 -0.06 14.17 -7.57
N GLN A 44 0.43 14.21 -6.33
CA GLN A 44 1.27 13.14 -5.79
C GLN A 44 0.52 11.81 -5.65
N ASN A 45 -0.76 11.84 -5.25
CA ASN A 45 -1.57 10.62 -5.19
C ASN A 45 -1.86 10.08 -6.58
N TRP A 46 -2.11 10.98 -7.54
CA TRP A 46 -2.31 10.59 -8.93
C TRP A 46 -1.05 9.98 -9.55
N ASP A 47 0.12 10.55 -9.27
CA ASP A 47 1.42 9.98 -9.64
C ASP A 47 1.57 8.55 -9.12
N ASN A 48 1.22 8.33 -7.85
CA ASN A 48 1.22 6.99 -7.28
C ASN A 48 0.26 6.05 -7.99
N ILE A 49 -0.98 6.47 -8.28
CA ILE A 49 -1.98 5.65 -8.97
C ILE A 49 -1.53 5.28 -10.39
N THR A 50 -0.99 6.25 -11.14
CA THR A 50 -0.57 5.99 -12.52
C THR A 50 0.68 5.14 -12.62
N GLU A 51 1.58 5.19 -11.64
CA GLU A 51 2.70 4.26 -11.56
C GLU A 51 2.25 2.89 -11.03
N LEU A 52 1.26 2.85 -10.14
CA LEU A 52 0.68 1.60 -9.65
C LEU A 52 0.06 0.78 -10.79
N ASP A 53 -0.60 1.42 -11.76
CA ASP A 53 -1.19 0.75 -12.94
C ASP A 53 -0.16 -0.07 -13.76
N LYS A 54 1.11 0.33 -13.70
CA LYS A 54 2.22 -0.37 -14.38
C LYS A 54 2.71 -1.60 -13.61
N VAL A 55 2.36 -1.72 -12.33
CA VAL A 55 2.74 -2.86 -11.49
C VAL A 55 1.83 -4.05 -11.84
N SER A 56 2.45 -5.23 -11.93
CA SER A 56 1.77 -6.48 -12.23
C SER A 56 0.54 -6.70 -11.33
N GLY A 57 -0.64 -6.89 -11.93
CA GLY A 57 -1.91 -7.13 -11.21
C GLY A 57 -2.79 -5.88 -11.00
N PHE A 58 -2.28 -4.69 -11.29
CA PHE A 58 -3.01 -3.42 -11.13
C PHE A 58 -3.46 -2.79 -12.45
N HIS A 59 -3.25 -3.46 -13.58
CA HIS A 59 -3.72 -2.97 -14.87
C HIS A 59 -5.21 -2.63 -14.83
N GLU A 60 -5.56 -1.49 -15.43
CA GLU A 60 -6.91 -0.88 -15.50
C GLU A 60 -7.33 -0.16 -14.19
N ILE A 61 -6.40 0.05 -13.24
CA ILE A 61 -6.72 0.83 -12.04
C ILE A 61 -6.99 2.29 -12.39
N ILE A 62 -6.29 2.86 -13.38
CA ILE A 62 -6.57 4.23 -13.85
C ILE A 62 -8.02 4.31 -14.36
N ASP A 63 -8.45 3.37 -15.20
CA ASP A 63 -9.82 3.33 -15.74
C ASP A 63 -10.86 3.24 -14.60
N SER A 64 -10.56 2.48 -13.55
CA SER A 64 -11.42 2.40 -12.37
C SER A 64 -11.54 3.74 -11.65
N PHE A 65 -10.46 4.51 -11.52
CA PHE A 65 -10.53 5.86 -10.96
C PHE A 65 -11.29 6.82 -11.88
N GLU A 66 -11.12 6.73 -13.20
CA GLU A 66 -11.86 7.55 -14.15
C GLU A 66 -13.39 7.30 -14.08
N GLN A 67 -13.80 6.03 -13.99
CA GLN A 67 -15.21 5.64 -13.98
C GLN A 67 -15.86 5.76 -12.60
N HIS A 68 -15.10 5.51 -11.52
CA HIS A 68 -15.62 5.37 -10.16
C HIS A 68 -15.01 6.33 -9.14
N TYR A 69 -14.45 7.47 -9.58
CA TYR A 69 -13.81 8.47 -8.69
C TYR A 69 -14.64 8.85 -7.46
N LYS A 70 -15.99 8.87 -7.54
CA LYS A 70 -16.86 9.17 -6.39
C LYS A 70 -16.83 8.09 -5.32
N ALA A 71 -16.81 6.82 -5.73
CA ALA A 71 -16.72 5.69 -4.81
C ALA A 71 -15.33 5.63 -4.17
N TRP A 72 -14.28 5.87 -4.97
CA TRP A 72 -12.92 6.00 -4.47
C TRP A 72 -12.75 7.16 -3.48
N ASN A 73 -13.38 8.31 -3.72
CA ASN A 73 -13.43 9.40 -2.76
C ASN A 73 -14.15 8.99 -1.47
N GLY A 74 -15.26 8.25 -1.58
CA GLY A 74 -15.98 7.71 -0.44
C GLY A 74 -15.10 6.82 0.43
N TRP A 75 -14.38 5.88 -0.19
CA TRP A 75 -13.41 5.01 0.48
C TRP A 75 -12.25 5.82 1.10
N TYR A 76 -11.66 6.76 0.34
CA TYR A 76 -10.57 7.63 0.79
C TYR A 76 -10.94 8.48 2.01
N ALA A 77 -12.19 8.97 2.05
CA ALA A 77 -12.73 9.83 3.11
C ALA A 77 -13.09 9.06 4.39
N THR A 78 -13.03 7.73 4.39
CA THR A 78 -13.25 6.93 5.60
C THR A 78 -12.12 7.16 6.62
N THR A 79 -12.47 6.95 7.90
CA THR A 79 -11.49 7.08 8.99
C THR A 79 -10.44 5.97 8.92
N PHE A 80 -10.86 4.74 8.61
CA PHE A 80 -10.02 3.54 8.61
C PHE A 80 -10.14 2.79 7.28
N PRO A 81 -9.64 3.37 6.17
CA PRO A 81 -9.74 2.76 4.83
C PRO A 81 -9.09 1.38 4.75
N GLU A 82 -8.12 1.08 5.61
CA GLU A 82 -7.48 -0.23 5.72
C GLU A 82 -8.40 -1.34 6.28
N GLN A 83 -9.56 -0.99 6.83
CA GLN A 83 -10.57 -1.93 7.35
C GLN A 83 -11.79 -2.06 6.43
N GLU A 84 -11.86 -1.23 5.38
CA GLU A 84 -12.97 -1.18 4.44
C GLU A 84 -12.62 -1.92 3.15
N ASP A 85 -13.62 -2.52 2.53
CA ASP A 85 -13.45 -3.17 1.22
C ASP A 85 -13.06 -2.13 0.16
N LEU A 86 -12.15 -2.53 -0.74
CA LEU A 86 -11.82 -1.70 -1.90
C LEU A 86 -13.01 -1.55 -2.84
N VAL A 87 -12.99 -0.48 -3.62
CA VAL A 87 -14.07 -0.17 -4.57
C VAL A 87 -14.20 -1.24 -5.65
N GLY A 88 -15.41 -1.72 -5.88
CA GLY A 88 -15.72 -2.62 -6.99
C GLY A 88 -14.98 -3.96 -6.88
N GLU A 89 -14.44 -4.43 -8.01
CA GLU A 89 -13.78 -5.73 -8.09
C GLU A 89 -12.39 -5.77 -7.44
N TRP A 90 -11.79 -4.62 -7.12
CA TRP A 90 -10.44 -4.54 -6.56
C TRP A 90 -10.33 -5.22 -5.20
N ASN A 91 -11.42 -5.34 -4.46
CA ASN A 91 -11.40 -6.06 -3.19
C ASN A 91 -11.17 -7.57 -3.36
N ASP A 92 -11.72 -8.16 -4.42
CA ASP A 92 -11.64 -9.59 -4.67
C ASP A 92 -10.47 -9.94 -5.60
N LYS A 93 -10.10 -9.03 -6.51
CA LYS A 93 -9.00 -9.19 -7.47
C LYS A 93 -7.62 -9.13 -6.80
N LEU A 94 -7.46 -8.30 -5.77
CA LEU A 94 -6.15 -8.02 -5.16
C LEU A 94 -5.86 -8.88 -3.94
N THR A 95 -4.61 -9.31 -3.83
CA THR A 95 -4.09 -9.93 -2.60
C THR A 95 -4.00 -8.92 -1.46
N ASP A 96 -3.96 -9.38 -0.20
CA ASP A 96 -3.80 -8.52 0.97
C ASP A 96 -2.64 -7.53 0.83
N PHE A 97 -1.50 -7.95 0.26
CA PHE A 97 -0.34 -7.08 0.08
C PHE A 97 -0.57 -6.04 -1.03
N GLN A 98 -1.24 -6.43 -2.10
CA GLN A 98 -1.60 -5.52 -3.18
C GLN A 98 -2.61 -4.45 -2.72
N LYS A 99 -3.54 -4.79 -1.83
CA LYS A 99 -4.42 -3.79 -1.19
C LYS A 99 -3.64 -2.72 -0.42
N ILE A 100 -2.50 -3.10 0.18
CA ILE A 100 -1.59 -2.14 0.85
C ILE A 100 -0.98 -1.18 -0.16
N CYS A 101 -0.66 -1.62 -1.39
CA CYS A 101 -0.17 -0.73 -2.43
C CYS A 101 -1.21 0.34 -2.80
N VAL A 102 -2.49 -0.03 -2.92
CA VAL A 102 -3.59 0.93 -3.16
C VAL A 102 -3.70 1.94 -2.02
N LEU A 103 -3.67 1.44 -0.77
CA LEU A 103 -3.68 2.30 0.42
C LEU A 103 -2.48 3.25 0.44
N ARG A 104 -1.29 2.77 0.09
CA ARG A 104 -0.07 3.58 0.02
C ARG A 104 -0.15 4.69 -1.03
N SER A 105 -0.88 4.46 -2.13
CA SER A 105 -1.06 5.46 -3.19
C SER A 105 -1.94 6.64 -2.77
N LEU A 106 -2.92 6.41 -1.89
CA LEU A 106 -3.92 7.40 -1.48
C LEU A 106 -3.74 7.92 -0.05
N ARG A 107 -3.42 7.04 0.90
CA ARG A 107 -3.38 7.28 2.36
C ARG A 107 -2.07 6.74 2.97
N PRO A 108 -0.91 7.32 2.62
CA PRO A 108 0.38 6.90 3.16
C PRO A 108 0.46 7.02 4.69
N ASP A 109 -0.36 7.88 5.31
CA ASP A 109 -0.48 8.03 6.76
C ASP A 109 -0.98 6.75 7.47
N ARG A 110 -1.76 5.92 6.77
CA ARG A 110 -2.32 4.67 7.31
C ARG A 110 -1.46 3.44 7.05
N ILE A 111 -0.40 3.55 6.24
CA ILE A 111 0.38 2.39 5.80
C ILE A 111 1.02 1.64 6.98
N SER A 112 1.51 2.36 8.00
CA SER A 112 2.17 1.75 9.16
C SER A 112 1.23 0.82 9.93
N PHE A 113 -0.04 1.23 10.08
CA PHE A 113 -1.07 0.41 10.74
C PHE A 113 -1.37 -0.84 9.93
N CYS A 114 -1.59 -0.67 8.62
CA CYS A 114 -1.92 -1.77 7.72
C CYS A 114 -0.78 -2.79 7.61
N LEU A 115 0.47 -2.35 7.46
CA LEU A 115 1.65 -3.22 7.43
C LEU A 115 1.85 -3.96 8.75
N THR A 116 1.66 -3.29 9.89
CA THR A 116 1.74 -3.94 11.21
C THR A 116 0.72 -5.07 11.30
N GLN A 117 -0.53 -4.81 10.93
CA GLN A 117 -1.58 -5.82 10.94
C GLN A 117 -1.30 -6.98 9.97
N PHE A 118 -0.80 -6.68 8.78
CA PHE A 118 -0.38 -7.69 7.80
C PHE A 118 0.72 -8.60 8.37
N ILE A 119 1.73 -8.03 9.02
CA ILE A 119 2.80 -8.78 9.66
C ILE A 119 2.25 -9.67 10.77
N ILE A 120 1.42 -9.13 11.66
CA ILE A 120 0.80 -9.91 12.76
C ILE A 120 0.05 -11.10 12.17
N THR A 121 -0.70 -10.88 11.09
CA THR A 121 -1.53 -11.92 10.46
C THR A 121 -0.69 -12.99 9.75
N LYS A 122 0.40 -12.61 9.07
CA LYS A 122 1.21 -13.54 8.27
C LYS A 122 2.35 -14.22 9.05
N LEU A 123 2.91 -13.55 10.07
CA LEU A 123 4.09 -14.00 10.82
C LEU A 123 3.83 -14.16 12.32
N GLY A 124 2.77 -13.54 12.86
CA GLY A 124 2.44 -13.57 14.28
C GLY A 124 2.86 -12.31 15.03
N PRO A 125 2.26 -12.03 16.21
CA PRO A 125 2.44 -10.78 16.95
C PRO A 125 3.88 -10.54 17.45
N ARG A 126 4.63 -11.62 17.71
CA ARG A 126 6.03 -11.57 18.14
C ARG A 126 6.99 -10.83 17.19
N TYR A 127 6.57 -10.56 15.94
CA TYR A 127 7.37 -9.87 14.92
C TYR A 127 7.09 -8.36 14.84
N VAL A 128 6.14 -7.85 15.64
CA VAL A 128 5.84 -6.42 15.78
C VAL A 128 6.01 -5.93 17.21
N ASP A 129 6.00 -6.83 18.20
CA ASP A 129 6.29 -6.48 19.57
C ASP A 129 7.77 -6.09 19.72
N PRO A 130 8.08 -4.92 20.29
CA PRO A 130 9.46 -4.62 20.65
C PRO A 130 9.96 -5.70 21.62
N PRO A 131 11.16 -6.27 21.40
CA PRO A 131 11.71 -7.25 22.32
C PRO A 131 11.73 -6.63 23.71
N VAL A 132 11.25 -7.37 24.71
CA VAL A 132 11.45 -7.00 26.11
C VAL A 132 12.96 -6.80 26.31
N LEU A 133 13.35 -5.57 26.64
CA LEU A 133 14.73 -5.20 26.88
C LEU A 133 15.20 -5.95 28.13
N ASP A 134 15.80 -7.13 27.92
CA ASP A 134 16.30 -7.94 29.02
C ASP A 134 17.67 -7.40 29.45
N LEU A 135 17.65 -6.37 30.31
CA LEU A 135 18.85 -5.72 30.85
C LEU A 135 19.81 -6.70 31.54
N LYS A 136 19.34 -7.88 31.95
CA LYS A 136 20.17 -8.95 32.53
C LYS A 136 21.02 -9.68 31.50
N ALA A 137 20.62 -9.75 30.23
CA ALA A 137 21.40 -10.38 29.18
C ALA A 137 22.51 -9.47 28.63
N THR A 138 22.45 -8.16 28.90
CA THR A 138 23.43 -7.16 28.45
C THR A 138 24.52 -6.82 29.47
N PHE A 139 24.48 -7.40 30.68
CA PHE A 139 25.42 -7.07 31.76
C PHE A 139 26.48 -8.14 32.05
N ASP A 140 26.50 -9.24 31.29
CA ASP A 140 27.51 -10.30 31.35
C ASP A 140 28.36 -10.36 30.06
N GLU A 141 28.96 -9.22 29.67
CA GLU A 141 30.19 -9.18 28.87
C GLU A 141 31.33 -8.54 29.68
#